data_AF-A0A8T4PW71-F1
#
_entry.id   AF-A0A8T4PW71-F1
#
_cell.length_a   1.000
_cell.length_b   1.000
_cell.length_c   1.000
_cell.angle_alpha   90.00
_cell.angle_beta   90.00
_cell.angle_gamma   90.00
#
_symmetry.space_group_name_H-M   'P 1'
#
loop_
_entity.id
_entity.type
_entity.pdbx_description
1 polymer ?
#
loop_
_entity_poly.entity_id
_entity_poly.type
_entity_poly.pdbx_seq_one_letter_code
_entity_poly.pdbx_strand_id
1 'polypeptide(L)'
;MRNKFVFALIFSLLICLMNVNALQADFAVYVGAGTWQPSITAFESFLSWKNLTYREIAKNDINSNDLRPLYRGIFFPGGWAADYKRDISATGRQNIKNLISSGGAYIGMSAGAYLLCDKVVWEGKTYDYPLDMFSGRCVGPIDEIAPWPNYVMTTMNINQTHPANIYEPAQRDILYYGEPYFLANPGQEMQVFASWIVPSNPLANNKPGVIGFNYGQGRVLLVGPHPEIEEDSSRDNTNFADELIDGYEHSDWPFLWTGMDWLLKKPITKAPDDDPSVDRTPPLINSIIDMPDPLIAGTPLLIKADLSDNVAVNKVWVNILNTDYFMTQESSGPKDLLVETFESGNFATNGWVVYGQGNPWLVSTQNPLNGVYHAQSQQSGAGNPTYLEKSISTVGYSGITVNYNRKLIGLDAADDFSAEWFNGNAWNTLEHVSSQDNANYVFKSFSLPTSANENPNFRIRFMCEAGAVSEYCRVDDVEVSATGSLGLWQYTYNTAGLASETYNHIINANDTSGNLALPVFGTFTITN
;
A
#
# COMPACT_ATOMS: atom_id res chain seq x y z
N MET A 1 -24.05 59.94 41.45
CA MET A 1 -23.35 59.57 40.20
C MET A 1 -21.88 59.41 40.55
N ARG A 2 -21.38 58.24 40.97
CA ARG A 2 -21.12 56.97 40.25
C ARG A 2 -19.80 57.02 39.45
N ASN A 3 -18.80 56.25 39.94
CA ASN A 3 -17.81 55.44 39.18
C ASN A 3 -16.61 56.20 38.51
N LYS A 4 -15.32 55.79 38.53
CA LYS A 4 -14.64 54.47 38.64
C LYS A 4 -13.15 54.56 39.07
N PHE A 5 -12.71 53.58 39.88
CA PHE A 5 -11.49 52.71 39.87
C PHE A 5 -10.08 53.31 39.65
N VAL A 6 -9.04 53.17 40.50
CA VAL A 6 -8.47 52.07 41.34
C VAL A 6 -7.54 51.11 40.58
N PHE A 7 -6.24 51.16 40.95
CA PHE A 7 -5.16 50.16 40.90
C PHE A 7 -4.53 49.73 39.56
N ALA A 8 -3.25 50.07 39.37
CA ALA A 8 -2.29 49.28 38.60
C ALA A 8 -1.44 48.47 39.58
N LEU A 9 -1.69 47.16 39.60
CA LEU A 9 -1.12 46.17 40.50
C LEU A 9 0.14 45.56 39.85
N ILE A 10 1.16 45.38 40.68
CA ILE A 10 2.35 44.55 40.44
C ILE A 10 1.92 43.15 40.00
N PHE A 11 2.34 42.70 38.82
CA PHE A 11 2.42 41.27 38.53
C PHE A 11 3.77 40.94 37.91
N SER A 12 4.62 40.36 38.77
CA SER A 12 5.81 39.59 38.44
C SER A 12 5.47 38.54 37.37
N LEU A 13 6.09 38.64 36.19
CA LEU A 13 6.23 37.50 35.29
C LEU A 13 7.71 37.10 35.27
N LEU A 14 8.05 36.26 36.24
CA LEU A 14 9.21 35.37 36.17
C LEU A 14 8.95 34.43 34.99
N ILE A 15 9.38 34.81 33.78
CA ILE A 15 9.49 33.85 32.67
C ILE A 15 10.69 32.98 33.03
N CYS A 16 10.40 31.92 33.78
CA CYS A 16 11.28 30.78 33.85
C CYS A 16 11.39 30.27 32.41
N LEU A 17 12.55 30.47 31.78
CA LEU A 17 12.95 29.83 30.54
C LEU A 17 12.94 28.31 30.81
N MET A 18 11.77 27.69 30.72
CA MET A 18 11.68 26.27 30.45
C MET A 18 12.24 26.12 29.04
N ASN A 19 13.50 25.71 28.96
CA ASN A 19 14.03 25.07 27.76
C ASN A 19 13.19 23.80 27.56
N VAL A 20 12.04 23.94 26.91
CA VAL A 20 11.34 22.80 26.32
C VAL A 20 12.21 22.41 25.14
N ASN A 21 13.22 21.57 25.40
CA ASN A 21 13.92 20.91 24.31
C ASN A 21 12.84 20.14 23.55
N ALA A 22 12.58 20.53 22.30
CA ALA A 22 11.75 19.74 21.42
C ALA A 22 12.36 18.33 21.35
N LEU A 23 11.50 17.31 21.40
CA LEU A 23 11.91 15.94 21.17
C LEU A 23 12.65 15.85 19.84
N GLN A 24 13.61 14.93 19.74
CA GLN A 24 14.25 14.66 18.46
C GLN A 24 13.32 13.88 17.52
N ALA A 25 12.50 12.99 18.07
CA ALA A 25 11.45 12.25 17.37
C ALA A 25 10.44 11.66 18.38
N ASP A 26 9.29 11.16 17.92
CA ASP A 26 8.38 10.40 18.77
C ASP A 26 9.01 9.06 19.19
N PHE A 27 9.60 8.32 18.25
CA PHE A 27 10.24 7.03 18.52
C PHE A 27 11.73 6.99 18.17
N ALA A 28 12.51 6.37 19.05
CA ALA A 28 13.82 5.86 18.73
C ALA A 28 13.70 4.45 18.14
N VAL A 29 14.24 4.20 16.95
CA VAL A 29 14.24 2.88 16.28
C VAL A 29 15.65 2.29 16.37
N TYR A 30 15.82 1.16 17.05
CA TYR A 30 17.15 0.55 17.15
C TYR A 30 17.55 -0.14 15.84
N VAL A 31 18.71 0.26 15.29
CA VAL A 31 19.27 -0.29 14.02
C VAL A 31 20.66 -0.93 14.20
N GLY A 32 21.03 -1.25 15.45
CA GLY A 32 22.35 -1.81 15.77
C GLY A 32 22.45 -3.32 15.50
N ALA A 33 23.47 -3.96 16.07
CA ALA A 33 23.67 -5.40 15.88
C ALA A 33 22.47 -6.21 16.40
N GLY A 34 22.11 -7.26 15.66
CA GLY A 34 21.01 -8.17 15.96
C GLY A 34 19.69 -7.82 15.28
N THR A 35 19.59 -6.72 14.53
CA THR A 35 18.32 -6.32 13.90
C THR A 35 18.04 -7.08 12.61
N TRP A 36 16.74 -7.24 12.33
CA TRP A 36 16.22 -7.74 11.07
C TRP A 36 15.71 -6.55 10.24
N GLN A 37 16.33 -6.30 9.07
CA GLN A 37 16.09 -5.10 8.27
C GLN A 37 14.63 -4.94 7.78
N PRO A 38 13.92 -5.99 7.34
CA PRO A 38 12.48 -5.92 7.07
C PRO A 38 11.66 -5.36 8.23
N SER A 39 11.87 -5.86 9.46
CA SER A 39 11.14 -5.37 10.65
C SER A 39 11.42 -3.88 10.97
N ILE A 40 12.65 -3.39 10.71
CA ILE A 40 12.94 -1.95 10.81
C ILE A 40 12.12 -1.17 9.79
N THR A 41 12.26 -1.54 8.52
CA THR A 41 11.69 -0.83 7.37
C THR A 41 10.16 -0.79 7.45
N ALA A 42 9.56 -1.93 7.77
CA ALA A 42 8.13 -2.10 7.90
C ALA A 42 7.55 -1.27 9.06
N PHE A 43 8.22 -1.29 10.23
CA PHE A 43 7.78 -0.49 11.36
C PHE A 43 7.93 1.03 11.13
N GLU A 44 8.98 1.47 10.43
CA GLU A 44 9.16 2.87 10.03
C GLU A 44 8.07 3.34 9.07
N SER A 45 7.67 2.47 8.13
CA SER A 45 6.52 2.69 7.25
C SER A 45 5.22 2.82 8.07
N PHE A 46 4.99 1.93 9.02
CA PHE A 46 3.86 2.01 9.95
C PHE A 46 3.86 3.30 10.79
N LEU A 47 5.01 3.72 11.34
CA LEU A 47 5.10 4.97 12.11
C LEU A 47 4.77 6.18 11.24
N SER A 48 5.25 6.19 9.99
CA SER A 48 4.94 7.24 9.02
C SER A 48 3.44 7.30 8.72
N TRP A 49 2.81 6.15 8.50
CA TRP A 49 1.36 6.06 8.30
C TRP A 49 0.57 6.53 9.52
N LYS A 50 1.05 6.23 10.73
CA LYS A 50 0.47 6.73 11.99
C LYS A 50 0.83 8.19 12.30
N ASN A 51 1.54 8.87 11.41
CA ASN A 51 1.99 10.25 11.57
C ASN A 51 2.82 10.45 12.85
N LEU A 52 3.70 9.49 13.13
CA LEU A 52 4.68 9.52 14.22
C LEU A 52 6.08 9.67 13.63
N THR A 53 6.83 10.62 14.16
CA THR A 53 8.23 10.83 13.76
C THR A 53 9.13 9.78 14.40
N TYR A 54 10.17 9.36 13.70
CA TYR A 54 11.16 8.43 14.24
C TYR A 54 12.58 8.88 13.96
N ARG A 55 13.52 8.28 14.70
CA ARG A 55 14.95 8.40 14.45
C ARG A 55 15.62 7.07 14.71
N GLU A 56 16.37 6.60 13.73
CA GLU A 56 17.27 5.46 13.90
C GLU A 56 18.37 5.79 14.92
N ILE A 57 18.61 4.86 15.84
CA ILE A 57 19.65 4.93 16.86
C ILE A 57 20.40 3.61 16.96
N ALA A 58 21.67 3.68 17.36
CA ALA A 58 22.51 2.51 17.58
C ALA A 58 22.86 2.36 19.06
N LYS A 59 23.63 1.30 19.38
CA LYS A 59 24.04 1.00 20.76
C LYS A 59 24.73 2.15 21.47
N ASN A 60 25.51 2.98 20.76
CA ASN A 60 26.24 4.09 21.37
C ASN A 60 25.28 5.16 21.88
N ASP A 61 24.21 5.42 21.14
CA ASP A 61 23.18 6.37 21.53
C ASP A 61 22.47 5.90 22.80
N ILE A 62 22.07 4.63 22.85
CA ILE A 62 21.41 4.03 24.01
C ILE A 62 22.36 3.98 25.22
N ASN A 63 23.60 3.57 25.02
CA ASN A 63 24.57 3.36 26.09
C ASN A 63 25.11 4.66 26.69
N SER A 64 25.11 5.76 25.93
CA SER A 64 25.78 7.01 26.32
C SER A 64 24.82 8.15 26.65
N ASN A 65 23.59 8.14 26.12
CA ASN A 65 22.67 9.26 26.23
C ASN A 65 21.46 8.96 27.11
N ASP A 66 20.97 9.99 27.81
CA ASP A 66 19.65 9.95 28.42
C ASP A 66 18.58 10.11 27.32
N LEU A 67 17.71 9.10 27.19
CA LEU A 67 16.70 9.04 26.14
C LEU A 67 15.45 9.87 26.46
N ARG A 68 15.21 10.19 27.74
CA ARG A 68 13.99 10.88 28.22
C ARG A 68 13.71 12.23 27.55
N PRO A 69 14.69 13.14 27.38
CA PRO A 69 14.44 14.42 26.71
C PRO A 69 14.37 14.29 25.18
N LEU A 70 14.66 13.12 24.61
CA LEU A 70 14.85 12.94 23.17
C LEU A 70 13.68 12.24 22.49
N TYR A 71 13.05 11.26 23.16
CA TYR A 71 12.06 10.38 22.56
C TYR A 71 10.85 10.16 23.48
N ARG A 72 9.68 9.88 22.89
CA ARG A 72 8.48 9.41 23.63
C ARG A 72 8.46 7.91 23.79
N GLY A 73 9.11 7.18 22.90
CA GLY A 73 9.22 5.74 22.96
C GLY A 73 10.47 5.21 22.29
N ILE A 74 10.72 3.92 22.49
CA ILE A 74 11.78 3.19 21.82
C ILE A 74 11.21 1.88 21.25
N PHE A 75 11.67 1.55 20.06
CA PHE A 75 11.35 0.31 19.35
C PHE A 75 12.60 -0.55 19.21
N PHE A 76 12.46 -1.85 19.51
CA PHE A 76 13.42 -2.87 19.14
C PHE A 76 12.78 -3.86 18.15
N PRO A 77 13.35 -4.00 16.94
CA PRO A 77 12.78 -4.84 15.88
C PRO A 77 13.02 -6.33 16.14
N GLY A 78 12.41 -7.15 15.27
CA GLY A 78 12.77 -8.55 15.10
C GLY A 78 14.25 -8.77 14.79
N GLY A 79 14.71 -10.02 14.89
CA GLY A 79 16.10 -10.40 14.64
C GLY A 79 16.67 -11.33 15.72
N TRP A 80 17.78 -10.95 16.35
CA TRP A 80 18.54 -11.80 17.27
C TRP A 80 18.77 -11.14 18.64
N ALA A 81 17.97 -11.52 19.63
CA ALA A 81 17.96 -10.91 20.95
C ALA A 81 19.29 -11.06 21.73
N ALA A 82 20.07 -12.10 21.44
CA ALA A 82 21.37 -12.31 22.08
C ALA A 82 22.38 -11.19 21.73
N ASP A 83 22.27 -10.64 20.51
CA ASP A 83 23.11 -9.54 20.05
C ASP A 83 22.68 -8.23 20.72
N TYR A 84 21.38 -7.99 20.88
CA TYR A 84 20.87 -6.87 21.70
C TYR A 84 21.40 -6.96 23.14
N LYS A 85 21.28 -8.13 23.76
CA LYS A 85 21.77 -8.38 25.12
C LYS A 85 23.27 -8.08 25.26
N ARG A 86 24.07 -8.42 24.24
CA ARG A 86 25.52 -8.17 24.22
C ARG A 86 25.82 -6.68 24.06
N ASP A 87 25.13 -5.99 23.16
CA ASP A 87 25.46 -4.63 22.75
C ASP A 87 24.88 -3.54 23.67
N ILE A 88 23.75 -3.82 24.33
CA ILE A 88 23.15 -2.90 25.31
C ILE A 88 23.80 -3.11 26.70
N SER A 89 24.64 -2.15 27.05
CA SER A 89 25.38 -2.11 28.32
C SER A 89 24.47 -1.95 29.54
N ALA A 90 25.01 -2.12 30.75
CA ALA A 90 24.26 -1.86 31.98
C ALA A 90 23.69 -0.42 32.04
N THR A 91 24.47 0.57 31.59
CA THR A 91 24.01 1.97 31.48
C THR A 91 22.88 2.11 30.46
N GLY A 92 23.02 1.49 29.28
CA GLY A 92 21.98 1.52 28.24
C GLY A 92 20.67 0.90 28.71
N ARG A 93 20.74 -0.24 29.41
CA ARG A 93 19.57 -0.86 30.05
C ARG A 93 18.90 0.07 31.05
N GLN A 94 19.69 0.79 31.85
CA GLN A 94 19.15 1.78 32.77
C GLN A 94 18.52 2.98 32.04
N ASN A 95 19.09 3.42 30.92
CA ASN A 95 18.53 4.50 30.11
C ASN A 95 17.17 4.12 29.51
N ILE A 96 17.03 2.87 29.03
CA ILE A 96 15.74 2.31 28.58
C ILE A 96 14.74 2.28 29.74
N LYS A 97 15.12 1.73 30.91
CA LYS A 97 14.26 1.72 32.11
C LYS A 97 13.84 3.12 32.54
N ASN A 98 14.74 4.09 32.48
CA ASN A 98 14.48 5.49 32.84
C ASN A 98 13.50 6.15 31.86
N LEU A 99 13.65 5.92 30.55
CA LEU A 99 12.70 6.39 29.53
C LEU A 99 11.28 5.93 29.87
N ILE A 100 11.11 4.62 30.03
CA ILE A 100 9.79 4.01 30.21
C ILE A 100 9.21 4.41 31.57
N SER A 101 9.97 4.28 32.66
CA SER A 101 9.48 4.62 34.01
C SER A 101 9.09 6.10 34.16
N SER A 102 9.63 7.00 33.34
CA SER A 102 9.28 8.42 33.30
C SER A 102 8.05 8.78 32.46
N GLY A 103 7.44 7.81 31.77
CA GLY A 103 6.26 8.03 30.93
C GLY A 103 6.42 7.58 29.49
N GLY A 104 7.63 7.15 29.09
CA GLY A 104 7.91 6.70 27.74
C GLY A 104 7.32 5.32 27.41
N ALA A 105 7.28 5.03 26.11
CA ALA A 105 6.83 3.77 25.56
C ALA A 105 8.00 2.81 25.26
N TYR A 106 7.74 1.51 25.37
CA TYR A 106 8.56 0.47 24.75
C TYR A 106 7.69 -0.41 23.87
N ILE A 107 8.15 -0.65 22.65
CA ILE A 107 7.63 -1.72 21.81
C ILE A 107 8.77 -2.62 21.34
N GLY A 108 8.57 -3.93 21.46
CA GLY A 108 9.53 -4.92 20.99
C GLY A 108 8.81 -5.99 20.20
N MET A 109 9.29 -6.25 18.98
CA MET A 109 8.78 -7.28 18.08
C MET A 109 9.75 -8.46 18.06
N SER A 110 9.24 -9.69 18.18
CA SER A 110 10.02 -10.93 18.18
C SER A 110 11.27 -10.85 19.09
N ALA A 111 12.49 -10.74 18.53
CA ALA A 111 13.72 -10.52 19.30
C ALA A 111 13.69 -9.32 20.25
N GLY A 112 13.05 -8.22 19.86
CA GLY A 112 12.82 -7.06 20.73
C GLY A 112 11.89 -7.38 21.90
N ALA A 113 10.97 -8.34 21.74
CA ALA A 113 10.14 -8.82 22.84
C ALA A 113 10.94 -9.72 23.79
N TYR A 114 11.74 -10.64 23.26
CA TYR A 114 12.65 -11.51 24.03
C TYR A 114 13.61 -10.70 24.93
N LEU A 115 14.08 -9.55 24.45
CA LEU A 115 15.04 -8.70 25.17
C LEU A 115 14.56 -8.26 26.56
N LEU A 116 13.24 -8.08 26.77
CA LEU A 116 12.69 -7.51 28.02
C LEU A 116 12.38 -8.54 29.10
N CYS A 117 12.37 -9.81 28.72
CA CYS A 117 12.03 -10.90 29.61
C CYS A 117 13.17 -11.13 30.62
N ASP A 118 12.84 -11.54 31.85
CA ASP A 118 13.83 -12.03 32.82
C ASP A 118 14.61 -13.23 32.22
N LYS A 119 13.87 -14.17 31.63
CA LYS A 119 14.44 -15.38 31.03
C LYS A 119 13.88 -15.65 29.64
N VAL A 120 14.77 -16.07 28.76
CA VAL A 120 14.44 -16.57 27.44
C VAL A 120 14.69 -18.07 27.41
N VAL A 121 13.66 -18.85 27.08
CA VAL A 121 13.81 -20.26 26.75
C VAL A 121 13.80 -20.35 25.23
N TRP A 122 14.98 -20.59 24.65
CA TRP A 122 15.18 -20.74 23.21
C TRP A 122 15.62 -22.17 22.88
N GLU A 123 14.84 -22.88 22.07
CA GLU A 123 15.07 -24.30 21.71
C GLU A 123 15.36 -25.18 22.95
N GLY A 124 14.53 -25.01 24.00
CA GLY A 124 14.62 -25.74 25.27
C GLY A 124 15.76 -25.30 26.21
N LYS A 125 16.65 -24.39 25.79
CA LYS A 125 17.73 -23.85 26.63
C LYS A 125 17.32 -22.54 27.26
N THR A 126 17.61 -22.37 28.55
CA THR A 126 17.29 -21.14 29.29
C THR A 126 18.47 -20.17 29.31
N TYR A 127 18.21 -18.92 28.98
CA TYR A 127 19.16 -17.81 28.96
C TYR A 127 18.63 -16.68 29.84
N ASP A 128 19.51 -16.11 30.65
CA ASP A 128 19.23 -14.94 31.50
C ASP A 128 19.29 -13.65 30.68
N TYR A 129 18.33 -12.74 30.83
CA TYR A 129 18.28 -11.48 30.09
C TYR A 129 18.24 -10.28 31.04
N PRO A 130 19.33 -9.49 31.11
CA PRO A 130 19.56 -8.54 32.20
C PRO A 130 18.75 -7.24 32.11
N LEU A 131 17.90 -7.06 31.08
CA LEU A 131 17.00 -5.93 31.03
C LEU A 131 15.85 -6.12 32.02
N ASP A 132 15.34 -7.35 32.20
CA ASP A 132 14.49 -7.78 33.33
C ASP A 132 13.40 -6.74 33.67
N MET A 133 12.58 -6.41 32.66
CA MET A 133 11.46 -5.47 32.80
C MET A 133 10.12 -6.21 32.85
N PHE A 134 10.04 -7.34 32.17
CA PHE A 134 8.96 -8.30 32.32
C PHE A 134 9.44 -9.43 33.26
N SER A 135 8.91 -9.45 34.49
CA SER A 135 9.18 -10.53 35.43
C SER A 135 8.44 -11.78 35.01
N GLY A 136 9.10 -12.57 34.17
CA GLY A 136 8.54 -13.75 33.54
C GLY A 136 9.48 -14.33 32.50
N ARG A 137 9.09 -15.46 31.93
CA ARG A 137 9.85 -16.12 30.87
C ARG A 137 9.15 -15.99 29.53
N CYS A 138 9.95 -15.89 28.48
CA CYS A 138 9.52 -15.90 27.09
C CYS A 138 10.05 -17.18 26.45
N VAL A 139 9.15 -17.97 25.87
CA VAL A 139 9.46 -19.33 25.42
C VAL A 139 9.18 -19.42 23.93
N GLY A 140 10.20 -19.77 23.15
CA GLY A 140 10.03 -20.13 21.74
C GLY A 140 11.29 -20.80 21.17
N PRO A 141 11.37 -21.01 19.86
CA PRO A 141 10.21 -20.98 18.96
C PRO A 141 9.14 -22.02 19.37
N ILE A 142 7.92 -21.83 18.90
CA ILE A 142 6.84 -22.83 18.89
C ILE A 142 7.01 -23.66 17.60
N ASP A 143 7.79 -24.74 17.67
CA ASP A 143 8.13 -25.57 16.51
C ASP A 143 6.92 -26.16 15.78
N GLU A 144 5.77 -26.33 16.47
CA GLU A 144 4.55 -26.83 15.86
C GLU A 144 3.83 -25.81 14.95
N ILE A 145 4.16 -24.52 15.04
CA ILE A 145 3.73 -23.51 14.07
C ILE A 145 4.70 -23.52 12.90
N ALA A 146 5.97 -23.20 13.17
CA ALA A 146 7.07 -23.39 12.23
C ALA A 146 8.39 -23.60 13.01
N PRO A 147 9.19 -24.62 12.65
CA PRO A 147 10.51 -24.80 13.23
C PRO A 147 11.47 -23.74 12.69
N TRP A 148 12.32 -23.18 13.56
CA TRP A 148 13.35 -22.23 13.15
C TRP A 148 14.32 -22.85 12.12
N PRO A 149 14.70 -22.15 11.02
CA PRO A 149 14.43 -20.74 10.69
C PRO A 149 13.29 -20.56 9.66
N ASN A 150 12.28 -21.42 9.66
CA ASN A 150 11.12 -21.25 8.77
C ASN A 150 10.13 -20.24 9.34
N TYR A 151 9.31 -19.68 8.47
CA TYR A 151 8.22 -18.76 8.78
C TYR A 151 6.93 -19.18 8.05
N VAL A 152 5.78 -18.76 8.57
CA VAL A 152 4.46 -19.06 8.03
C VAL A 152 3.42 -18.08 8.59
N MET A 153 2.30 -17.89 7.88
CA MET A 153 1.11 -17.28 8.48
C MET A 153 0.47 -18.24 9.49
N THR A 154 0.05 -17.71 10.63
CA THR A 154 -0.68 -18.46 11.65
C THR A 154 -1.80 -17.63 12.23
N THR A 155 -2.86 -18.30 12.69
CA THR A 155 -3.99 -17.63 13.34
C THR A 155 -3.75 -17.45 14.83
N MET A 156 -4.07 -16.28 15.36
CA MET A 156 -4.12 -15.97 16.79
C MET A 156 -5.55 -15.68 17.25
N ASN A 157 -5.86 -16.03 18.51
CA ASN A 157 -7.07 -15.57 19.18
C ASN A 157 -6.86 -14.15 19.72
N ILE A 158 -7.69 -13.21 19.31
CA ILE A 158 -7.67 -11.83 19.81
C ILE A 158 -8.49 -11.72 21.10
N ASN A 159 -7.92 -11.11 22.13
CA ASN A 159 -8.64 -10.86 23.37
C ASN A 159 -9.63 -9.71 23.21
N GLN A 160 -10.87 -10.05 22.84
CA GLN A 160 -11.97 -9.11 22.62
C GLN A 160 -12.36 -8.26 23.85
N THR A 161 -11.87 -8.60 25.05
CA THR A 161 -12.10 -7.80 26.26
C THR A 161 -11.07 -6.68 26.46
N HIS A 162 -9.96 -6.72 25.73
CA HIS A 162 -8.92 -5.71 25.84
C HIS A 162 -9.32 -4.44 25.08
N PRO A 163 -9.21 -3.22 25.67
CA PRO A 163 -9.72 -1.99 25.04
C PRO A 163 -9.03 -1.61 23.73
N ALA A 164 -7.79 -2.05 23.50
CA ALA A 164 -7.12 -1.84 22.22
C ALA A 164 -7.79 -2.63 21.09
N ASN A 165 -8.43 -3.77 21.39
CA ASN A 165 -8.94 -4.69 20.37
C ASN A 165 -10.39 -4.39 19.96
N ILE A 166 -10.89 -3.18 20.22
CA ILE A 166 -12.30 -2.82 19.96
C ILE A 166 -12.69 -2.87 18.47
N TYR A 167 -11.71 -2.73 17.58
CA TYR A 167 -11.89 -2.80 16.13
C TYR A 167 -11.45 -4.14 15.52
N GLU A 168 -10.96 -5.05 16.35
CA GLU A 168 -10.35 -6.29 15.89
C GLU A 168 -11.37 -7.42 15.77
N PRO A 169 -11.25 -8.31 14.78
CA PRO A 169 -11.98 -9.57 14.76
C PRO A 169 -11.61 -10.46 15.96
N ALA A 170 -12.39 -11.51 16.19
CA ALA A 170 -12.10 -12.48 17.24
C ALA A 170 -10.79 -13.28 17.00
N GLN A 171 -10.38 -13.39 15.73
CA GLN A 171 -9.17 -14.09 15.29
C GLN A 171 -8.53 -13.30 14.16
N ARG A 172 -7.20 -13.36 14.07
CA ARG A 172 -6.39 -12.68 13.08
C ARG A 172 -5.28 -13.62 12.62
N ASP A 173 -5.08 -13.68 11.30
CA ASP A 173 -3.91 -14.34 10.73
C ASP A 173 -2.74 -13.36 10.81
N ILE A 174 -1.54 -13.87 11.06
CA ILE A 174 -0.36 -13.03 11.30
C ILE A 174 0.92 -13.81 11.05
N LEU A 175 1.98 -13.12 10.62
CA LEU A 175 3.27 -13.74 10.37
C LEU A 175 3.95 -14.23 11.65
N TYR A 176 4.32 -15.51 11.60
CA TYR A 176 5.15 -16.20 12.57
C TYR A 176 6.50 -16.58 11.94
N TYR A 177 7.59 -16.16 12.57
CA TYR A 177 8.99 -16.39 12.29
C TYR A 177 9.83 -16.62 13.58
N GLY A 178 9.42 -17.55 14.43
CA GLY A 178 10.21 -18.04 15.58
C GLY A 178 9.94 -17.34 16.91
N GLU A 179 8.69 -16.95 17.14
CA GLU A 179 8.28 -16.04 18.21
C GLU A 179 8.08 -16.68 19.58
N PRO A 180 8.09 -15.88 20.66
CA PRO A 180 7.76 -16.35 21.99
C PRO A 180 6.26 -16.44 22.25
N TYR A 181 5.91 -17.29 23.21
CA TYR A 181 4.80 -17.04 24.13
C TYR A 181 5.29 -16.59 25.51
N PHE A 182 4.45 -15.85 26.23
CA PHE A 182 4.81 -15.19 27.49
C PHE A 182 4.23 -15.89 28.72
N LEU A 183 5.06 -16.04 29.76
CA LEU A 183 4.68 -16.60 31.04
C LEU A 183 5.13 -15.68 32.19
N ALA A 184 4.18 -14.94 32.76
CA ALA A 184 4.40 -14.05 33.89
C ALA A 184 4.70 -14.81 35.20
N ASN A 185 5.62 -14.27 36.01
CA ASN A 185 5.78 -14.68 37.41
C ASN A 185 4.65 -14.08 38.27
N PRO A 186 4.35 -14.64 39.46
CA PRO A 186 3.37 -14.06 40.36
C PRO A 186 3.63 -12.59 40.67
N GLY A 187 2.63 -11.73 40.47
CA GLY A 187 2.71 -10.29 40.73
C GLY A 187 3.12 -9.43 39.54
N GLN A 188 3.58 -10.02 38.42
CA GLN A 188 3.80 -9.30 37.18
C GLN A 188 2.45 -8.96 36.51
N GLU A 189 2.22 -7.67 36.24
CA GLU A 189 1.09 -7.24 35.41
C GLU A 189 1.27 -7.78 33.98
N MET A 190 0.20 -8.33 33.40
CA MET A 190 0.20 -8.82 32.02
C MET A 190 -1.21 -8.70 31.43
N GLN A 191 -1.41 -7.69 30.60
CA GLN A 191 -2.61 -7.52 29.79
C GLN A 191 -2.41 -8.28 28.48
N VAL A 192 -3.23 -9.28 28.22
CA VAL A 192 -3.12 -10.11 27.00
C VAL A 192 -3.91 -9.46 25.88
N PHE A 193 -3.25 -9.21 24.75
CA PHE A 193 -3.88 -8.70 23.52
C PHE A 193 -4.27 -9.84 22.59
N ALA A 194 -3.38 -10.83 22.44
CA ALA A 194 -3.61 -11.99 21.59
C ALA A 194 -2.90 -13.23 22.15
N SER A 195 -3.45 -14.41 21.84
CA SER A 195 -2.93 -15.72 22.25
C SER A 195 -2.79 -16.66 21.06
N TRP A 196 -1.75 -17.49 21.08
CA TRP A 196 -1.48 -18.47 20.03
C TRP A 196 -2.54 -19.57 19.97
N ILE A 197 -2.86 -20.05 18.77
CA ILE A 197 -3.68 -21.23 18.51
C ILE A 197 -2.76 -22.37 18.08
N VAL A 198 -2.47 -23.30 19.00
CA VAL A 198 -1.52 -24.41 18.74
C VAL A 198 -2.09 -25.72 19.28
N PRO A 199 -3.19 -26.25 18.72
CA PRO A 199 -3.91 -27.39 19.32
C PRO A 199 -3.05 -28.65 19.49
N SER A 200 -2.02 -28.80 18.65
CA SER A 200 -1.03 -29.87 18.70
C SER A 200 -0.09 -29.80 19.91
N ASN A 201 0.09 -28.62 20.52
CA ASN A 201 1.00 -28.40 21.66
C ASN A 201 0.28 -27.72 22.83
N PRO A 202 -0.23 -28.49 23.83
CA PRO A 202 -0.91 -27.94 25.00
C PRO A 202 -0.08 -26.97 25.86
N LEU A 203 1.25 -26.97 25.74
CA LEU A 203 2.11 -26.04 26.47
C LEU A 203 2.13 -24.65 25.84
N ALA A 204 1.96 -24.57 24.52
CA ALA A 204 1.94 -23.33 23.75
C ALA A 204 0.50 -22.87 23.40
N ASN A 205 -0.46 -23.80 23.33
CA ASN A 205 -1.84 -23.49 22.98
C ASN A 205 -2.48 -22.51 23.96
N ASN A 206 -3.17 -21.50 23.45
CA ASN A 206 -3.81 -20.42 24.20
C ASN A 206 -2.83 -19.63 25.10
N LYS A 207 -1.52 -19.72 24.88
CA LYS A 207 -0.56 -18.89 25.60
C LYS A 207 -0.51 -17.49 25.00
N PRO A 208 -0.30 -16.44 25.81
CA PRO A 208 -0.18 -15.08 25.32
C PRO A 208 0.97 -14.96 24.33
N GLY A 209 0.70 -14.43 23.14
CA GLY A 209 1.69 -14.11 22.11
C GLY A 209 1.84 -12.60 21.88
N VAL A 210 0.90 -11.78 22.36
CA VAL A 210 1.04 -10.33 22.42
C VAL A 210 0.56 -9.84 23.79
N ILE A 211 1.42 -9.13 24.52
CA ILE A 211 1.13 -8.66 25.88
C ILE A 211 1.52 -7.21 26.08
N GLY A 212 0.82 -6.52 26.97
CA GLY A 212 1.19 -5.19 27.45
C GLY A 212 1.14 -5.09 28.97
N PHE A 213 1.90 -4.14 29.53
CA PHE A 213 1.87 -3.83 30.97
C PHE A 213 2.38 -2.42 31.25
N ASN A 214 2.11 -1.90 32.45
CA ASN A 214 2.69 -0.63 32.88
C ASN A 214 4.06 -0.85 33.50
N TYR A 215 4.97 0.11 33.27
CA TYR A 215 6.26 0.15 33.96
C TYR A 215 6.57 1.58 34.39
N GLY A 216 6.51 1.83 35.70
CA GLY A 216 6.50 3.20 36.24
C GLY A 216 5.33 3.99 35.65
N GLN A 217 5.62 5.15 35.05
CA GLN A 217 4.63 5.99 34.38
C GLN A 217 4.42 5.64 32.90
N GLY A 218 5.22 4.74 32.32
CA GLY A 218 5.15 4.34 30.91
C GLY A 218 4.34 3.07 30.68
N ARG A 219 4.36 2.61 29.43
CA ARG A 219 3.77 1.34 28.99
C ARG A 219 4.76 0.56 28.14
N VAL A 220 4.64 -0.76 28.21
CA VAL A 220 5.41 -1.72 27.43
C VAL A 220 4.43 -2.55 26.61
N LEU A 221 4.74 -2.75 25.33
CA LEU A 221 4.06 -3.68 24.44
C LEU A 221 5.10 -4.69 23.92
N LEU A 222 4.91 -5.97 24.22
CA LEU A 222 5.72 -7.07 23.72
C LEU A 222 4.90 -7.83 22.68
N VAL A 223 5.35 -7.78 21.45
CA VAL A 223 4.71 -8.39 20.30
C VAL A 223 5.57 -9.60 19.92
N GLY A 224 5.03 -10.80 20.12
CA GLY A 224 5.61 -12.00 19.56
C GLY A 224 5.68 -11.89 18.04
N PRO A 225 4.52 -11.99 17.33
CA PRO A 225 4.41 -12.01 15.87
C PRO A 225 4.94 -10.74 15.18
N HIS A 226 4.83 -10.73 13.85
CA HIS A 226 5.28 -9.65 12.98
C HIS A 226 4.14 -8.83 12.33
N PRO A 227 3.24 -8.16 13.09
CA PRO A 227 2.18 -7.34 12.52
C PRO A 227 2.69 -6.06 11.84
N GLU A 228 3.99 -5.77 11.91
CA GLU A 228 4.59 -4.69 11.15
C GLU A 228 4.77 -5.05 9.67
N ILE A 229 4.96 -6.34 9.35
CA ILE A 229 5.14 -6.84 7.99
C ILE A 229 3.77 -6.88 7.30
N GLU A 230 3.75 -6.55 6.02
CA GLU A 230 2.56 -6.61 5.18
C GLU A 230 2.81 -7.59 4.03
N GLU A 231 2.23 -8.78 4.11
CA GLU A 231 2.43 -9.84 3.13
C GLU A 231 1.69 -9.57 1.82
N ASP A 232 0.55 -8.87 1.89
CA ASP A 232 -0.32 -8.59 0.75
C ASP A 232 -0.14 -7.18 0.16
N SER A 233 0.79 -6.38 0.70
CA SER A 233 0.94 -4.96 0.33
C SER A 233 2.37 -4.46 0.42
N SER A 234 2.86 -3.85 -0.67
CA SER A 234 4.20 -3.23 -0.72
C SER A 234 4.40 -1.99 0.18
N ARG A 235 3.38 -1.61 0.96
CA ARG A 235 3.37 -0.36 1.75
C ARG A 235 4.37 -0.36 2.91
N ASP A 236 4.80 -1.53 3.35
CA ASP A 236 5.79 -1.68 4.40
C ASP A 236 7.23 -1.45 3.89
N ASN A 237 7.40 -1.29 2.57
CA ASN A 237 8.65 -1.09 1.85
C ASN A 237 9.65 -2.25 1.98
N THR A 238 9.19 -3.46 2.30
CA THR A 238 9.97 -4.69 2.20
C THR A 238 9.30 -5.65 1.20
N ASN A 239 10.03 -6.68 0.80
CA ASN A 239 9.52 -7.76 -0.07
C ASN A 239 9.56 -9.12 0.63
N PHE A 240 9.54 -9.09 1.97
CA PHE A 240 9.69 -10.29 2.77
C PHE A 240 8.32 -10.85 3.06
N ALA A 241 8.14 -12.14 2.80
CA ALA A 241 6.87 -12.85 2.96
C ALA A 241 5.76 -12.41 2.00
N ASP A 242 6.05 -11.63 0.95
CA ASP A 242 5.12 -11.30 -0.15
C ASP A 242 4.54 -12.54 -0.86
N GLU A 243 5.16 -13.72 -0.68
CA GLU A 243 4.62 -14.99 -1.18
C GLU A 243 3.52 -15.59 -0.29
N LEU A 244 3.29 -15.04 0.89
CA LEU A 244 2.23 -15.42 1.81
C LEU A 244 1.02 -14.50 1.64
N ILE A 245 -0.14 -14.90 2.19
CA ILE A 245 -1.40 -14.16 2.08
C ILE A 245 -2.05 -14.07 3.46
N ASP A 246 -2.40 -12.87 3.90
CA ASP A 246 -3.12 -12.59 5.16
C ASP A 246 -4.64 -12.72 4.94
N GLY A 247 -5.09 -13.97 4.85
CA GLY A 247 -6.52 -14.34 4.94
C GLY A 247 -7.48 -13.40 4.20
N TYR A 248 -8.51 -12.92 4.90
CA TYR A 248 -9.50 -11.95 4.37
C TYR A 248 -9.24 -10.51 4.83
N GLU A 249 -8.29 -10.29 5.74
CA GLU A 249 -8.10 -8.99 6.39
C GLU A 249 -6.97 -8.15 5.75
N HIS A 250 -6.14 -8.78 4.90
CA HIS A 250 -5.13 -8.17 4.02
C HIS A 250 -4.07 -7.30 4.71
N SER A 251 -4.10 -7.18 6.04
CA SER A 251 -3.26 -6.26 6.80
C SER A 251 -3.42 -6.39 8.33
N ASP A 252 -2.28 -6.40 9.01
CA ASP A 252 -2.18 -6.41 10.47
C ASP A 252 -1.92 -5.04 11.12
N TRP A 253 -1.68 -3.99 10.33
CA TRP A 253 -1.47 -2.67 10.90
C TRP A 253 -2.66 -2.09 11.68
N PRO A 254 -3.95 -2.43 11.44
CA PRO A 254 -5.04 -2.03 12.34
C PRO A 254 -4.83 -2.51 13.79
N PHE A 255 -4.33 -3.74 13.95
CA PHE A 255 -4.00 -4.29 15.25
C PHE A 255 -2.83 -3.55 15.89
N LEU A 256 -1.78 -3.27 15.11
CA LEU A 256 -0.64 -2.48 15.57
C LEU A 256 -1.01 -1.01 15.87
N TRP A 257 -1.95 -0.43 15.12
CA TRP A 257 -2.43 0.95 15.25
C TRP A 257 -3.05 1.20 16.61
N THR A 258 -3.98 0.33 17.00
CA THR A 258 -4.68 0.42 18.28
C THR A 258 -3.75 0.04 19.44
N GLY A 259 -2.86 -0.93 19.22
CA GLY A 259 -1.76 -1.25 20.14
C GLY A 259 -0.87 -0.04 20.43
N MET A 260 -0.53 0.74 19.40
CA MET A 260 0.26 1.96 19.53
C MET A 260 -0.50 3.09 20.24
N ASP A 261 -1.81 3.25 20.01
CA ASP A 261 -2.64 4.19 20.77
C ASP A 261 -2.66 3.84 22.26
N TRP A 262 -2.86 2.56 22.58
CA TRP A 262 -2.77 2.07 23.96
C TRP A 262 -1.38 2.33 24.53
N LEU A 263 -0.32 2.01 23.81
CA LEU A 263 1.06 2.17 24.26
C LEU A 263 1.38 3.63 24.61
N LEU A 264 0.93 4.57 23.77
CA LEU A 264 1.14 6.01 23.96
C LEU A 264 0.13 6.68 24.91
N LYS A 265 -0.75 5.90 25.54
CA LYS A 265 -1.84 6.40 26.41
C LYS A 265 -2.74 7.41 25.69
N LYS A 266 -2.96 7.21 24.39
CA LYS A 266 -3.88 7.99 23.56
C LYS A 266 -5.26 7.33 23.54
N PRO A 267 -6.32 8.07 23.17
CA PRO A 267 -7.60 7.45 22.84
C PRO A 267 -7.40 6.38 21.77
N ILE A 268 -8.04 5.24 21.93
CA ILE A 268 -8.03 4.18 20.90
C ILE A 268 -8.84 4.67 19.71
N THR A 269 -8.21 4.72 18.54
CA THR A 269 -8.83 5.18 17.30
C THR A 269 -8.88 4.05 16.28
N LYS A 270 -9.92 4.05 15.43
CA LYS A 270 -9.95 3.16 14.27
C LYS A 270 -8.84 3.62 13.33
N ALA A 271 -8.03 2.68 12.84
CA ALA A 271 -7.11 2.96 11.75
C ALA A 271 -7.89 3.53 10.54
N PRO A 272 -7.29 4.44 9.73
CA PRO A 272 -7.88 4.83 8.46
C PRO A 272 -8.21 3.58 7.64
N ASP A 273 -9.37 3.57 6.96
CA ASP A 273 -9.77 2.47 6.04
C ASP A 273 -8.90 2.45 4.76
N ASP A 274 -7.76 3.14 4.78
CA ASP A 274 -6.94 3.49 3.64
C ASP A 274 -5.67 2.61 3.62
N ASP A 275 -5.83 1.36 3.22
CA ASP A 275 -4.87 0.85 2.23
C ASP A 275 -5.44 1.12 0.84
N PRO A 276 -5.02 2.20 0.15
CA PRO A 276 -5.48 2.48 -1.20
C PRO A 276 -5.01 1.42 -2.23
N SER A 277 -4.17 0.45 -1.82
CA SER A 277 -3.71 -0.65 -2.67
C SER A 277 -4.53 -1.93 -2.55
N VAL A 278 -5.41 -2.06 -1.55
CA VAL A 278 -6.22 -3.27 -1.34
C VAL A 278 -7.64 -3.03 -1.85
N ASP A 279 -7.98 -3.67 -2.95
CA ASP A 279 -9.34 -3.64 -3.48
C ASP A 279 -10.28 -4.56 -2.72
N ARG A 280 -11.43 -4.00 -2.30
CA ARG A 280 -12.50 -4.68 -1.58
C ARG A 280 -13.82 -4.68 -2.34
N THR A 281 -13.81 -4.21 -3.58
CA THR A 281 -14.99 -4.11 -4.42
C THR A 281 -15.11 -5.40 -5.22
N PRO A 282 -16.22 -6.14 -5.09
CA PRO A 282 -16.39 -7.33 -5.91
C PRO A 282 -16.66 -7.00 -7.38
N PRO A 283 -16.24 -7.87 -8.32
CA PRO A 283 -16.55 -7.69 -9.71
C PRO A 283 -18.05 -7.64 -9.97
N LEU A 284 -18.45 -6.78 -10.89
CA LEU A 284 -19.84 -6.65 -11.34
C LEU A 284 -20.04 -7.42 -12.64
N ILE A 285 -20.95 -8.40 -12.63
CA ILE A 285 -21.44 -9.06 -13.84
C ILE A 285 -22.52 -8.15 -14.45
N ASN A 286 -22.16 -7.39 -15.48
CA ASN A 286 -23.01 -6.38 -16.12
C ASN A 286 -24.13 -7.02 -16.96
N SER A 287 -23.80 -8.07 -17.71
CA SER A 287 -24.76 -8.78 -18.54
C SER A 287 -24.32 -10.20 -18.84
N ILE A 288 -25.30 -11.04 -19.17
CA ILE A 288 -25.09 -12.40 -19.67
C ILE A 288 -25.85 -12.58 -20.98
N ILE A 289 -25.27 -13.32 -21.91
CA ILE A 289 -25.88 -13.66 -23.19
C ILE A 289 -25.64 -15.14 -23.45
N ASP A 290 -26.70 -15.90 -23.67
CA ASP A 290 -26.64 -17.28 -24.15
C ASP A 290 -27.23 -17.36 -25.56
N MET A 291 -26.53 -18.03 -26.47
CA MET A 291 -26.98 -18.17 -27.86
C MET A 291 -26.44 -19.43 -28.55
N PRO A 292 -27.21 -20.06 -29.44
CA PRO A 292 -28.63 -19.78 -29.70
C PRO A 292 -29.52 -20.26 -28.54
N ASP A 293 -30.58 -19.52 -28.24
CA ASP A 293 -31.66 -19.93 -27.34
C ASP A 293 -33.03 -19.55 -27.96
N PRO A 294 -33.94 -20.50 -28.25
CA PRO A 294 -33.81 -21.95 -28.03
C PRO A 294 -32.85 -22.66 -29.00
N LEU A 295 -32.41 -23.87 -28.64
CA LEU A 295 -31.55 -24.71 -29.47
C LEU A 295 -31.91 -26.21 -29.42
N ILE A 296 -31.49 -26.96 -30.46
CA ILE A 296 -31.68 -28.42 -30.51
C ILE A 296 -30.52 -29.11 -29.78
N ALA A 297 -30.81 -30.20 -29.08
CA ALA A 297 -29.81 -31.01 -28.38
C ALA A 297 -28.63 -31.40 -29.30
N GLY A 298 -27.41 -31.17 -28.83
CA GLY A 298 -26.17 -31.37 -29.60
C GLY A 298 -25.68 -30.12 -30.34
N THR A 299 -26.47 -29.04 -30.38
CA THR A 299 -26.01 -27.72 -30.85
C THR A 299 -25.14 -27.07 -29.77
N PRO A 300 -23.92 -26.60 -30.08
CA PRO A 300 -23.12 -25.87 -29.10
C PRO A 300 -23.83 -24.59 -28.63
N LEU A 301 -23.92 -24.40 -27.31
CA LEU A 301 -24.43 -23.19 -26.68
C LEU A 301 -23.25 -22.27 -26.36
N LEU A 302 -23.22 -21.07 -26.92
CA LEU A 302 -22.26 -20.04 -26.55
C LEU A 302 -22.85 -19.21 -25.40
N ILE A 303 -22.14 -19.15 -24.28
CA ILE A 303 -22.46 -18.29 -23.14
C ILE A 303 -21.40 -17.21 -23.05
N LYS A 304 -21.82 -15.95 -23.02
CA LYS A 304 -20.98 -14.78 -22.80
C LYS A 304 -21.40 -14.06 -21.53
N ALA A 305 -20.42 -13.50 -20.83
CA ALA A 305 -20.63 -12.62 -19.70
C ALA A 305 -19.80 -11.35 -19.88
N ASP A 306 -20.41 -10.19 -19.66
CA ASP A 306 -19.73 -8.90 -19.62
C ASP A 306 -19.53 -8.51 -18.15
N LEU A 307 -18.29 -8.20 -17.77
CA LEU A 307 -17.87 -7.94 -16.42
C LEU A 307 -17.08 -6.63 -16.35
N SER A 308 -17.25 -5.91 -15.25
CA SER A 308 -16.44 -4.73 -14.93
C SER A 308 -16.05 -4.76 -13.48
N ASP A 309 -14.88 -4.22 -13.19
CA ASP A 309 -14.38 -4.12 -11.84
C ASP A 309 -13.33 -3.00 -11.77
N ASN A 310 -12.94 -2.56 -10.57
CA ASN A 310 -11.85 -1.59 -10.38
C ASN A 310 -10.47 -2.24 -10.21
N VAL A 311 -10.39 -3.57 -10.17
CA VAL A 311 -9.17 -4.35 -10.45
C VAL A 311 -9.45 -5.44 -11.48
N ALA A 312 -8.41 -6.15 -11.94
CA ALA A 312 -8.56 -7.17 -12.97
C ALA A 312 -9.43 -8.35 -12.51
N VAL A 313 -10.38 -8.77 -13.34
CA VAL A 313 -11.07 -10.05 -13.18
C VAL A 313 -10.14 -11.17 -13.64
N ASN A 314 -9.77 -12.12 -12.76
CA ASN A 314 -8.84 -13.20 -13.10
C ASN A 314 -9.51 -14.54 -13.36
N LYS A 315 -10.74 -14.75 -12.87
CA LYS A 315 -11.43 -16.04 -12.95
C LYS A 315 -12.92 -15.86 -13.13
N VAL A 316 -13.46 -16.38 -14.22
CA VAL A 316 -14.91 -16.42 -14.49
C VAL A 316 -15.31 -17.85 -14.84
N TRP A 317 -16.41 -18.33 -14.28
CA TRP A 317 -16.92 -19.66 -14.55
C TRP A 317 -18.44 -19.70 -14.61
N VAL A 318 -18.95 -20.60 -15.44
CA VAL A 318 -20.37 -20.92 -15.54
C VAL A 318 -20.64 -22.26 -14.87
N ASN A 319 -21.59 -22.30 -13.95
CA ASN A 319 -22.12 -23.54 -13.39
C ASN A 319 -23.32 -24.01 -14.21
N ILE A 320 -23.24 -25.22 -14.77
CA ILE A 320 -24.33 -25.87 -15.50
C ILE A 320 -24.49 -27.27 -14.92
N LEU A 321 -25.70 -27.63 -14.48
CA LEU A 321 -25.98 -28.95 -13.88
C LEU A 321 -25.03 -29.33 -12.73
N ASN A 322 -24.75 -28.38 -11.83
CA ASN A 322 -23.82 -28.53 -10.69
C ASN A 322 -22.35 -28.81 -11.09
N THR A 323 -21.96 -28.48 -12.32
CA THR A 323 -20.57 -28.60 -12.78
C THR A 323 -20.06 -27.22 -13.20
N ASP A 324 -18.88 -26.85 -12.70
CA ASP A 324 -18.21 -25.58 -13.04
C ASP A 324 -17.38 -25.72 -14.32
N TYR A 325 -17.55 -24.76 -15.22
CA TYR A 325 -16.79 -24.63 -16.46
C TYR A 325 -16.14 -23.25 -16.53
N PHE A 326 -14.81 -23.21 -16.69
CA PHE A 326 -14.08 -21.95 -16.76
C PHE A 326 -14.25 -21.26 -18.12
N MET A 327 -14.63 -19.99 -18.09
CA MET A 327 -14.78 -19.16 -19.27
C MET A 327 -13.41 -18.64 -19.72
N THR A 328 -13.27 -18.35 -21.00
CA THR A 328 -12.08 -17.70 -21.59
C THR A 328 -12.40 -16.27 -21.96
N GLN A 329 -11.48 -15.36 -21.65
CA GLN A 329 -11.63 -13.95 -21.98
C GLN A 329 -11.47 -13.71 -23.49
N GLU A 330 -12.31 -12.85 -24.06
CA GLU A 330 -12.17 -12.44 -25.45
C GLU A 330 -11.02 -11.44 -25.60
N SER A 331 -10.04 -11.74 -26.45
CA SER A 331 -9.03 -10.76 -26.87
C SER A 331 -9.66 -9.80 -27.88
N SER A 332 -9.87 -8.55 -27.49
CA SER A 332 -10.15 -7.50 -28.48
C SER A 332 -8.85 -7.04 -29.12
N GLY A 333 -8.87 -6.73 -30.41
CA GLY A 333 -7.76 -6.08 -31.11
C GLY A 333 -7.46 -4.65 -30.59
N PRO A 334 -6.56 -3.92 -31.28
CA PRO A 334 -6.25 -2.54 -30.93
C PRO A 334 -7.50 -1.65 -30.92
N LYS A 335 -7.62 -0.80 -29.91
CA LYS A 335 -8.64 0.21 -29.72
C LYS A 335 -7.99 1.55 -29.45
N ASP A 336 -8.45 2.58 -30.16
CA ASP A 336 -7.97 3.93 -29.96
C ASP A 336 -8.74 4.58 -28.81
N LEU A 337 -8.03 4.90 -27.73
CA LEU A 337 -8.56 5.62 -26.56
C LEU A 337 -8.52 7.14 -26.78
N LEU A 338 -7.59 7.61 -27.60
CA LEU A 338 -7.48 8.99 -28.05
C LEU A 338 -6.93 9.01 -29.48
N VAL A 339 -7.54 9.84 -30.32
CA VAL A 339 -6.95 10.32 -31.58
C VAL A 339 -7.15 11.83 -31.61
N GLU A 340 -6.06 12.58 -31.62
CA GLU A 340 -6.06 14.05 -31.59
C GLU A 340 -5.16 14.59 -32.70
N THR A 341 -5.79 15.33 -33.62
CA THR A 341 -5.13 16.01 -34.74
C THR A 341 -5.20 17.53 -34.60
N PHE A 342 -5.72 18.04 -33.47
CA PHE A 342 -5.92 19.46 -33.16
C PHE A 342 -6.83 20.25 -34.11
N GLU A 343 -7.53 19.55 -35.02
CA GLU A 343 -8.38 20.14 -36.07
C GLU A 343 -9.64 20.84 -35.53
N SER A 344 -9.93 20.70 -34.24
CA SER A 344 -10.95 21.49 -33.55
C SER A 344 -10.57 22.98 -33.44
N GLY A 345 -9.29 23.32 -33.68
CA GLY A 345 -8.77 24.68 -33.56
C GLY A 345 -8.72 25.20 -32.12
N ASN A 346 -9.05 24.36 -31.12
CA ASN A 346 -9.18 24.77 -29.72
C ASN A 346 -8.96 23.57 -28.77
N PHE A 347 -7.97 23.70 -27.89
CA PHE A 347 -7.62 22.68 -26.89
C PHE A 347 -8.79 22.31 -25.96
N ALA A 348 -9.56 23.29 -25.50
CA ALA A 348 -10.64 23.05 -24.54
C ALA A 348 -11.77 22.21 -25.14
N THR A 349 -12.00 22.30 -26.46
CA THR A 349 -13.02 21.50 -27.16
C THR A 349 -12.79 20.01 -26.98
N ASN A 350 -11.52 19.58 -27.04
CA ASN A 350 -11.13 18.19 -26.84
C ASN A 350 -10.59 17.94 -25.42
N GLY A 351 -10.88 18.84 -24.46
CA GLY A 351 -10.54 18.67 -23.05
C GLY A 351 -9.04 18.65 -22.74
N TRP A 352 -8.22 19.31 -23.56
CA TRP A 352 -6.83 19.58 -23.26
C TRP A 352 -6.70 20.81 -22.36
N VAL A 353 -5.78 20.75 -21.40
CA VAL A 353 -5.51 21.83 -20.45
C VAL A 353 -4.11 22.36 -20.67
N VAL A 354 -3.96 23.69 -20.65
CA VAL A 354 -2.68 24.37 -20.78
C VAL A 354 -2.33 25.09 -19.49
N TYR A 355 -1.10 24.94 -19.00
CA TYR A 355 -0.61 25.59 -17.79
C TYR A 355 0.92 25.77 -17.81
N GLY A 356 1.48 26.52 -16.86
CA GLY A 356 2.92 26.80 -16.74
C GLY A 356 3.22 28.26 -16.43
N GLN A 357 4.52 28.60 -16.35
CA GLN A 357 4.96 29.97 -16.03
C GLN A 357 5.28 30.79 -17.28
N GLY A 358 5.46 30.13 -18.43
CA GLY A 358 5.82 30.75 -19.71
C GLY A 358 4.66 31.01 -20.66
N ASN A 359 4.97 31.40 -21.90
CA ASN A 359 3.98 31.53 -22.97
C ASN A 359 3.27 30.18 -23.23
N PRO A 360 1.94 30.12 -23.07
CA PRO A 360 1.20 28.86 -23.13
C PRO A 360 1.22 28.25 -24.52
N TRP A 361 1.05 26.92 -24.57
CA TRP A 361 0.74 26.22 -25.81
C TRP A 361 -0.49 26.84 -26.50
N LEU A 362 -0.42 26.94 -27.82
CA LEU A 362 -1.49 27.42 -28.70
C LEU A 362 -1.73 26.46 -29.86
N VAL A 363 -2.91 26.56 -30.47
CA VAL A 363 -3.19 25.88 -31.73
C VAL A 363 -2.76 26.79 -32.88
N SER A 364 -1.92 26.30 -33.78
CA SER A 364 -1.32 27.07 -34.88
C SER A 364 -1.70 26.46 -36.23
N THR A 365 -1.72 27.29 -37.27
CA THR A 365 -1.91 26.86 -38.67
C THR A 365 -0.62 26.86 -39.49
N GLN A 366 0.50 27.19 -38.87
CA GLN A 366 1.77 27.39 -39.57
C GLN A 366 2.57 26.10 -39.67
N ASN A 367 2.54 25.44 -40.84
CA ASN A 367 3.28 24.21 -41.12
C ASN A 367 2.87 23.07 -40.15
N PRO A 368 1.58 22.67 -40.15
CA PRO A 368 1.13 21.44 -39.48
C PRO A 368 1.71 20.21 -40.20
N LEU A 369 1.72 19.05 -39.55
CA LEU A 369 2.13 17.80 -40.20
C LEU A 369 1.03 17.34 -41.15
N ASN A 370 -0.19 17.27 -40.64
CA ASN A 370 -1.40 16.89 -41.38
C ASN A 370 -2.51 17.90 -41.06
N GLY A 371 -3.51 18.00 -41.94
CA GLY A 371 -4.63 18.91 -41.73
C GLY A 371 -4.25 20.39 -41.74
N VAL A 372 -4.93 21.18 -40.91
CA VAL A 372 -4.83 22.64 -40.84
C VAL A 372 -4.17 23.09 -39.54
N TYR A 373 -4.28 22.32 -38.45
CA TYR A 373 -3.94 22.77 -37.11
C TYR A 373 -2.95 21.82 -36.43
N HIS A 374 -2.05 22.37 -35.60
CA HIS A 374 -1.17 21.61 -34.71
C HIS A 374 -0.97 22.35 -33.38
N ALA A 375 -0.47 21.64 -32.35
CA ALA A 375 -0.12 22.25 -31.08
C ALA A 375 1.30 22.85 -31.12
N GLN A 376 1.47 24.08 -30.67
CA GLN A 376 2.78 24.75 -30.61
C GLN A 376 2.98 25.51 -29.29
N SER A 377 4.17 25.41 -28.73
CA SER A 377 4.69 26.37 -27.75
C SER A 377 5.94 27.05 -28.34
N GLN A 378 6.05 28.36 -28.15
CA GLN A 378 7.13 29.18 -28.69
C GLN A 378 7.52 30.24 -27.67
N GLN A 379 8.83 30.40 -27.44
CA GLN A 379 9.35 31.37 -26.49
C GLN A 379 8.63 31.30 -25.13
N SER A 380 8.57 30.13 -24.51
CA SER A 380 7.98 30.01 -23.17
C SER A 380 8.77 30.83 -22.14
N GLY A 381 10.08 31.00 -22.36
CA GLY A 381 11.01 31.74 -21.53
C GLY A 381 11.93 30.82 -20.74
N ALA A 382 13.20 31.21 -20.62
CA ALA A 382 14.20 30.44 -19.88
C ALA A 382 13.80 30.28 -18.40
N GLY A 383 13.84 29.05 -17.90
CA GLY A 383 13.36 28.65 -16.58
C GLY A 383 11.84 28.54 -16.45
N ASN A 384 11.07 28.70 -17.55
CA ASN A 384 9.61 28.77 -17.53
C ASN A 384 8.98 27.70 -18.43
N PRO A 385 8.92 26.43 -17.97
CA PRO A 385 8.29 25.37 -18.72
C PRO A 385 6.77 25.57 -18.83
N THR A 386 6.22 25.10 -19.95
CA THR A 386 4.79 25.16 -20.25
C THR A 386 4.27 23.82 -20.70
N TYR A 387 3.04 23.49 -20.32
CA TYR A 387 2.48 22.14 -20.41
C TYR A 387 1.17 22.14 -21.17
N LEU A 388 0.97 21.10 -21.98
CA LEU A 388 -0.27 20.73 -22.64
C LEU A 388 -0.65 19.32 -22.18
N GLU A 389 -1.72 19.19 -21.40
CA GLU A 389 -2.10 17.95 -20.69
C GLU A 389 -3.49 17.45 -21.09
N LYS A 390 -3.65 16.11 -21.09
CA LYS A 390 -4.91 15.42 -21.36
C LYS A 390 -5.11 14.23 -20.42
N SER A 391 -6.30 14.14 -19.83
CA SER A 391 -6.74 12.96 -19.07
C SER A 391 -7.48 11.96 -19.94
N ILE A 392 -7.15 10.67 -19.78
CA ILE A 392 -7.68 9.53 -20.55
C ILE A 392 -7.72 8.34 -19.61
N SER A 393 -8.89 7.79 -19.27
CA SER A 393 -8.95 6.58 -18.44
C SER A 393 -8.50 5.36 -19.24
N THR A 394 -7.67 4.50 -18.65
CA THR A 394 -7.31 3.19 -19.23
C THR A 394 -7.96 2.02 -18.48
N VAL A 395 -8.96 2.28 -17.64
CA VAL A 395 -9.77 1.23 -16.98
C VAL A 395 -10.38 0.29 -18.01
N GLY A 396 -10.18 -1.02 -17.82
CA GLY A 396 -10.64 -2.08 -18.74
C GLY A 396 -9.73 -2.32 -19.96
N TYR A 397 -8.56 -1.68 -20.01
CA TYR A 397 -7.61 -1.79 -21.11
C TYR A 397 -6.20 -2.12 -20.62
N SER A 398 -5.45 -2.82 -21.47
CA SER A 398 -4.04 -3.14 -21.29
C SER A 398 -3.25 -2.91 -22.57
N GLY A 399 -1.92 -3.02 -22.51
CA GLY A 399 -1.08 -2.87 -23.71
C GLY A 399 -1.11 -1.43 -24.26
N ILE A 400 -1.11 -0.45 -23.36
CA ILE A 400 -1.23 0.96 -23.72
C ILE A 400 -0.03 1.39 -24.56
N THR A 401 -0.31 2.07 -25.68
CA THR A 401 0.71 2.65 -26.57
C THR A 401 0.40 4.12 -26.79
N VAL A 402 1.42 4.96 -26.65
CA VAL A 402 1.34 6.40 -26.92
C VAL A 402 2.16 6.72 -28.15
N ASN A 403 1.50 7.32 -29.14
CA ASN A 403 2.06 7.76 -30.40
C ASN A 403 1.87 9.27 -30.56
N TYR A 404 2.86 9.95 -31.14
CA TYR A 404 2.73 11.35 -31.55
C TYR A 404 3.80 11.72 -32.56
N ASN A 405 3.57 12.82 -33.28
CA ASN A 405 4.59 13.46 -34.09
C ASN A 405 5.01 14.77 -33.46
N ARG A 406 6.33 15.04 -33.42
CA ARG A 406 6.84 16.31 -32.89
C ARG A 406 7.84 16.97 -33.83
N LYS A 407 7.94 18.29 -33.75
CA LYS A 407 8.99 19.09 -34.42
C LYS A 407 9.54 20.12 -33.46
N LEU A 408 10.84 20.04 -33.18
CA LEU A 408 11.54 20.94 -32.27
C LEU A 408 12.51 21.78 -33.08
N ILE A 409 12.53 23.09 -32.90
CA ILE A 409 13.37 24.00 -33.69
C ILE A 409 14.20 24.87 -32.77
N GLY A 410 15.50 24.89 -33.05
CA GLY A 410 16.46 25.80 -32.43
C GLY A 410 16.73 25.59 -30.94
N LEU A 411 16.24 24.53 -30.30
CA LEU A 411 16.42 24.31 -28.86
C LEU A 411 17.91 24.18 -28.56
N ASP A 412 18.40 24.89 -27.54
CA ASP A 412 19.77 24.81 -27.06
C ASP A 412 19.90 23.93 -25.80
N ALA A 413 21.01 24.03 -25.07
CA ALA A 413 21.26 23.19 -23.88
C ALA A 413 20.46 23.61 -22.64
N ALA A 414 19.90 24.81 -22.63
CA ALA A 414 19.05 25.33 -21.58
C ALA A 414 17.54 25.19 -21.90
N ASP A 415 17.22 24.73 -23.11
CA ASP A 415 15.86 24.46 -23.56
C ASP A 415 15.53 22.97 -23.46
N ASP A 416 14.27 22.67 -23.19
CA ASP A 416 13.80 21.31 -22.99
C ASP A 416 12.45 21.05 -23.67
N PHE A 417 12.33 19.86 -24.24
CA PHE A 417 11.05 19.26 -24.59
C PHE A 417 10.92 17.91 -23.89
N SER A 418 9.75 17.67 -23.29
CA SER A 418 9.43 16.38 -22.71
C SER A 418 8.02 15.91 -23.07
N ALA A 419 7.88 14.60 -23.26
CA ALA A 419 6.61 13.92 -23.34
C ALA A 419 6.52 12.94 -22.16
N GLU A 420 5.41 12.98 -21.42
CA GLU A 420 5.27 12.25 -20.17
C GLU A 420 3.87 11.66 -20.04
N TRP A 421 3.75 10.60 -19.24
CA TRP A 421 2.48 10.00 -18.86
C TRP A 421 2.37 9.85 -17.33
N PHE A 422 1.16 9.94 -16.80
CA PHE A 422 0.90 9.86 -15.36
C PHE A 422 0.36 8.47 -15.00
N ASN A 423 0.98 7.81 -14.02
CA ASN A 423 0.58 6.48 -13.56
C ASN A 423 -0.41 6.50 -12.39
N GLY A 424 -1.02 7.64 -12.08
CA GLY A 424 -1.87 7.82 -10.89
C GLY A 424 -1.14 8.42 -9.69
N ASN A 425 0.19 8.23 -9.61
CA ASN A 425 1.02 8.71 -8.51
C ASN A 425 2.11 9.70 -8.98
N ALA A 426 2.79 9.39 -10.08
CA ALA A 426 3.92 10.15 -10.61
C ALA A 426 3.88 10.28 -12.13
N TRP A 427 4.55 11.33 -12.63
CA TRP A 427 4.82 11.50 -14.06
C TRP A 427 6.04 10.67 -14.45
N ASN A 428 5.91 9.94 -15.56
CA ASN A 428 6.92 9.07 -16.13
C ASN A 428 7.29 9.60 -17.51
N THR A 429 8.58 9.75 -17.77
CA THR A 429 9.11 10.31 -19.02
C THR A 429 9.09 9.28 -20.14
N LEU A 430 8.46 9.63 -21.27
CA LEU A 430 8.55 8.91 -22.54
C LEU A 430 9.75 9.40 -23.35
N GLU A 431 9.92 10.71 -23.37
CA GLU A 431 11.04 11.40 -24.02
C GLU A 431 11.38 12.66 -23.25
N HIS A 432 12.67 12.94 -23.13
CA HIS A 432 13.23 14.23 -22.74
C HIS A 432 14.35 14.53 -23.72
N VAL A 433 14.29 15.68 -24.39
CA VAL A 433 15.36 16.14 -25.28
C VAL A 433 15.68 17.61 -25.06
N SER A 434 16.97 17.92 -25.13
CA SER A 434 17.54 19.27 -25.22
C SER A 434 18.45 19.35 -26.46
N SER A 435 18.86 20.55 -26.86
CA SER A 435 19.77 20.78 -27.99
C SER A 435 19.28 20.15 -29.30
N GLN A 436 18.06 20.51 -29.74
CA GLN A 436 17.39 19.90 -30.90
C GLN A 436 16.95 20.91 -31.96
N ASP A 437 17.22 20.55 -33.22
CA ASP A 437 16.75 21.27 -34.39
C ASP A 437 16.31 20.27 -35.48
N ASN A 438 15.00 20.12 -35.66
CA ASN A 438 14.39 19.11 -36.51
C ASN A 438 13.78 19.76 -37.76
N ALA A 439 14.40 19.53 -38.93
CA ALA A 439 13.89 20.05 -40.20
C ALA A 439 12.45 19.59 -40.51
N ASN A 440 12.09 18.36 -40.11
CA ASN A 440 10.77 17.74 -40.30
C ASN A 440 10.19 17.24 -38.96
N TYR A 441 8.90 16.92 -38.95
CA TYR A 441 8.29 16.20 -37.83
C TYR A 441 8.90 14.80 -37.70
N VAL A 442 9.02 14.33 -36.46
CA VAL A 442 9.56 13.03 -36.07
C VAL A 442 8.45 12.25 -35.37
N PHE A 443 8.11 11.08 -35.91
CA PHE A 443 7.19 10.14 -35.30
C PHE A 443 7.82 9.46 -34.09
N LYS A 444 7.06 9.34 -33.00
CA LYS A 444 7.44 8.67 -31.77
C LYS A 444 6.34 7.70 -31.38
N SER A 445 6.73 6.51 -30.91
CA SER A 445 5.83 5.46 -30.46
C SER A 445 6.42 4.76 -29.25
N PHE A 446 5.60 4.60 -28.21
CA PHE A 446 6.02 4.02 -26.94
C PHE A 446 4.96 3.05 -26.43
N SER A 447 5.34 1.78 -26.27
CA SER A 447 4.55 0.83 -25.49
C SER A 447 4.84 1.03 -24.01
N LEU A 448 3.79 1.20 -23.22
CA LEU A 448 3.89 1.52 -21.80
C LEU A 448 3.95 0.24 -20.94
N PRO A 449 4.58 0.30 -19.76
CA PRO A 449 4.58 -0.80 -18.80
C PRO A 449 3.19 -1.06 -18.23
N THR A 450 3.02 -2.20 -17.56
CA THR A 450 1.73 -2.64 -16.98
C THR A 450 1.11 -1.65 -16.00
N SER A 451 1.90 -0.78 -15.36
CA SER A 451 1.42 0.32 -14.52
C SER A 451 0.60 1.39 -15.25
N ALA A 452 0.55 1.36 -16.59
CA ALA A 452 -0.36 2.18 -17.39
C ALA A 452 -1.73 1.52 -17.64
N ASN A 453 -1.84 0.21 -17.41
CA ASN A 453 -3.09 -0.53 -17.58
C ASN A 453 -4.08 -0.18 -16.46
N GLU A 454 -5.36 -0.31 -16.75
CA GLU A 454 -6.46 -0.23 -15.76
C GLU A 454 -6.45 1.03 -14.87
N ASN A 455 -5.97 2.15 -15.40
CA ASN A 455 -5.68 3.32 -14.61
C ASN A 455 -6.73 4.43 -14.82
N PRO A 456 -7.61 4.70 -13.83
CA PRO A 456 -8.63 5.74 -13.95
C PRO A 456 -8.04 7.15 -14.01
N ASN A 457 -6.81 7.31 -13.52
CA ASN A 457 -6.10 8.57 -13.40
C ASN A 457 -5.03 8.75 -14.48
N PHE A 458 -5.03 7.92 -15.53
CA PHE A 458 -4.04 8.02 -16.60
C PHE A 458 -4.15 9.35 -17.34
N ARG A 459 -2.99 9.95 -17.63
CA ARG A 459 -2.85 11.23 -18.32
C ARG A 459 -1.61 11.23 -19.18
N ILE A 460 -1.61 12.08 -20.20
CA ILE A 460 -0.42 12.42 -20.98
C ILE A 460 -0.19 13.93 -20.95
N ARG A 461 1.06 14.36 -21.06
CA ARG A 461 1.40 15.77 -21.26
C ARG A 461 2.63 15.98 -22.13
N PHE A 462 2.67 17.15 -22.75
CA PHE A 462 3.83 17.67 -23.46
C PHE A 462 4.32 18.94 -22.78
N MET A 463 5.62 19.00 -22.49
CA MET A 463 6.32 20.12 -21.90
C MET A 463 7.20 20.79 -22.95
N CYS A 464 7.20 22.11 -22.99
CA CYS A 464 8.16 22.89 -23.75
C CYS A 464 8.72 24.03 -22.90
N GLU A 465 10.04 24.13 -22.89
CA GLU A 465 10.83 25.22 -22.38
C GLU A 465 11.72 25.74 -23.52
N ALA A 466 11.38 26.91 -24.07
CA ALA A 466 12.08 27.54 -25.18
C ALA A 466 12.37 29.00 -24.83
N GLY A 467 13.64 29.37 -24.72
CA GLY A 467 14.08 30.68 -24.24
C GLY A 467 13.94 31.81 -25.25
N ALA A 468 14.22 31.55 -26.52
CA ALA A 468 14.28 32.54 -27.59
C ALA A 468 13.03 32.57 -28.48
N VAL A 469 12.84 33.70 -29.15
CA VAL A 469 11.74 33.91 -30.12
C VAL A 469 11.81 32.96 -31.31
N SER A 470 13.00 32.45 -31.66
CA SER A 470 13.20 31.53 -32.78
C SER A 470 12.94 30.07 -32.42
N GLU A 471 12.81 29.76 -31.13
CA GLU A 471 12.69 28.41 -30.61
C GLU A 471 11.24 28.01 -30.38
N TYR A 472 10.88 26.80 -30.78
CA TYR A 472 9.54 26.27 -30.56
C TYR A 472 9.48 24.75 -30.55
N CYS A 473 8.49 24.24 -29.80
CA CYS A 473 8.08 22.85 -29.81
C CYS A 473 6.73 22.72 -30.49
N ARG A 474 6.58 21.69 -31.32
CA ARG A 474 5.31 21.34 -31.97
C ARG A 474 4.97 19.89 -31.74
N VAL A 475 3.68 19.63 -31.59
CA VAL A 475 3.11 18.28 -31.49
C VAL A 475 1.89 18.19 -32.40
N ASP A 476 1.76 17.05 -33.08
CA ASP A 476 0.66 16.76 -34.00
C ASP A 476 0.36 15.25 -34.04
N ASP A 477 -0.83 14.88 -34.51
CA ASP A 477 -1.33 13.50 -34.61
C ASP A 477 -1.02 12.64 -33.37
N VAL A 478 -1.55 13.05 -32.21
CA VAL A 478 -1.40 12.33 -30.94
C VAL A 478 -2.41 11.20 -30.89
N GLU A 479 -1.95 9.99 -30.60
CA GLU A 479 -2.79 8.82 -30.47
C GLU A 479 -2.42 8.06 -29.19
N VAL A 480 -3.44 7.65 -28.44
CA VAL A 480 -3.30 6.67 -27.36
C VAL A 480 -4.15 5.48 -27.75
N SER A 481 -3.51 4.35 -28.01
CA SER A 481 -4.18 3.09 -28.31
C SER A 481 -3.93 2.09 -27.19
N ALA A 482 -4.80 1.10 -27.12
CA ALA A 482 -4.71 0.02 -26.18
C ALA A 482 -5.25 -1.25 -26.82
N THR A 483 -5.05 -2.38 -26.16
CA THR A 483 -5.87 -3.57 -26.40
C THR A 483 -6.94 -3.60 -25.32
N GLY A 484 -8.22 -3.86 -25.64
CA GLY A 484 -9.11 -4.23 -24.53
C GLY A 484 -10.59 -4.37 -24.75
N SER A 485 -11.24 -4.40 -23.59
CA SER A 485 -12.27 -5.31 -23.09
C SER A 485 -11.71 -6.58 -22.42
N LEU A 486 -10.95 -6.37 -21.34
CA LEU A 486 -11.04 -7.29 -20.21
C LEU A 486 -12.43 -7.04 -19.60
N GLY A 487 -13.38 -7.89 -19.94
CA GLY A 487 -14.76 -7.78 -19.48
C GLY A 487 -15.67 -8.78 -20.17
N LEU A 488 -15.42 -9.08 -21.45
CA LEU A 488 -16.14 -10.14 -22.14
C LEU A 488 -15.46 -11.50 -21.95
N TRP A 489 -16.16 -12.41 -21.28
CA TRP A 489 -15.78 -13.80 -21.07
C TRP A 489 -16.75 -14.70 -21.82
N GLN A 490 -16.26 -15.80 -22.39
CA GLN A 490 -17.09 -16.74 -23.13
C GLN A 490 -16.78 -18.21 -22.80
N TYR A 491 -17.80 -19.04 -22.90
CA TYR A 491 -17.66 -20.50 -22.84
C TYR A 491 -18.65 -21.15 -23.81
N THR A 492 -18.22 -22.23 -24.48
CA THR A 492 -19.11 -23.02 -25.37
C THR A 492 -19.44 -24.35 -24.72
N TYR A 493 -20.71 -24.54 -24.38
CA TYR A 493 -21.22 -25.75 -23.74
C TYR A 493 -21.78 -26.74 -24.78
N ASN A 494 -21.45 -28.02 -24.62
CA ASN A 494 -21.98 -29.10 -25.45
C ASN A 494 -23.32 -29.60 -24.89
N THR A 495 -24.40 -29.37 -25.62
CA THR A 495 -25.76 -29.77 -25.21
C THR A 495 -26.14 -31.20 -25.63
N ALA A 496 -25.20 -32.00 -26.12
CA ALA A 496 -25.48 -33.37 -26.51
C ALA A 496 -26.00 -34.21 -25.33
N GLY A 497 -27.12 -34.90 -25.55
CA GLY A 497 -27.73 -35.77 -24.54
C GLY A 497 -28.67 -35.07 -23.55
N LEU A 498 -28.88 -33.76 -23.68
CA LEU A 498 -29.90 -33.05 -22.91
C LEU A 498 -31.32 -33.34 -23.44
N ALA A 499 -32.29 -33.38 -22.53
CA ALA A 499 -33.71 -33.54 -22.86
C ALA A 499 -34.34 -32.20 -23.26
N SER A 500 -35.52 -32.24 -23.89
CA SER A 500 -36.25 -31.01 -24.21
C SER A 500 -36.90 -30.40 -22.97
N GLU A 501 -36.20 -29.42 -22.39
CA GLU A 501 -36.60 -28.64 -21.23
C GLU A 501 -35.76 -27.35 -21.13
N THR A 502 -36.05 -26.52 -20.12
CA THR A 502 -35.27 -25.33 -19.78
C THR A 502 -34.27 -25.66 -18.68
N TYR A 503 -33.00 -25.30 -18.91
CA TYR A 503 -31.90 -25.50 -17.98
C TYR A 503 -31.41 -24.18 -17.39
N ASN A 504 -31.06 -24.19 -16.11
CA ASN A 504 -30.45 -23.03 -15.45
C ASN A 504 -28.93 -23.07 -15.59
N HIS A 505 -28.32 -21.90 -15.64
CA HIS A 505 -26.88 -21.72 -15.46
C HIS A 505 -26.59 -20.52 -14.55
N ILE A 506 -25.43 -20.52 -13.90
CA ILE A 506 -25.01 -19.46 -12.97
C ILE A 506 -23.63 -18.96 -13.39
N ILE A 507 -23.50 -17.66 -13.61
CA ILE A 507 -22.20 -17.02 -13.82
C ILE A 507 -21.65 -16.54 -12.49
N ASN A 508 -20.40 -16.91 -12.23
CA ASN A 508 -19.62 -16.48 -11.07
C ASN A 508 -18.31 -15.87 -11.55
N ALA A 509 -17.77 -14.95 -10.77
CA ALA A 509 -16.49 -14.32 -11.07
C ALA A 509 -15.73 -13.99 -9.79
N ASN A 510 -14.40 -13.92 -9.94
CA ASN A 510 -13.46 -13.51 -8.93
C ASN A 510 -12.42 -12.57 -9.55
N ASP A 511 -12.04 -11.56 -8.81
CA ASP A 511 -10.99 -10.62 -9.20
C ASP A 511 -9.60 -11.08 -8.74
N THR A 512 -8.57 -10.30 -9.08
CA THR A 512 -7.20 -10.52 -8.65
C THR A 512 -6.98 -10.35 -7.15
N SER A 513 -7.89 -9.66 -6.46
CA SER A 513 -7.84 -9.37 -5.03
C SER A 513 -8.60 -10.40 -4.19
N GLY A 514 -9.28 -11.37 -4.83
CA GLY A 514 -10.02 -12.43 -4.14
C GLY A 514 -11.50 -12.10 -3.86
N ASN A 515 -12.02 -10.98 -4.37
CA ASN A 515 -13.42 -10.61 -4.18
C ASN A 515 -14.33 -11.40 -5.13
N LEU A 516 -15.37 -12.02 -4.57
CA LEU A 516 -16.34 -12.80 -5.32
C LEU A 516 -17.53 -11.94 -5.78
N ALA A 517 -17.79 -11.92 -7.08
CA ALA A 517 -18.96 -11.29 -7.66
C ALA A 517 -20.26 -11.88 -7.10
N LEU A 518 -21.31 -11.07 -7.04
CA LEU A 518 -22.67 -11.57 -6.83
C LEU A 518 -23.07 -12.45 -8.04
N PRO A 519 -23.45 -13.73 -7.83
CA PRO A 519 -23.75 -14.63 -8.93
C PRO A 519 -24.97 -14.17 -9.75
N VAL A 520 -24.90 -14.29 -11.07
CA VAL A 520 -26.00 -13.97 -11.99
C VAL A 520 -26.57 -15.25 -12.60
N PHE A 521 -27.89 -15.35 -12.60
CA PHE A 521 -28.62 -16.53 -13.08
C PHE A 521 -29.10 -16.32 -14.52
N GLY A 522 -28.90 -17.32 -15.36
CA GLY A 522 -29.43 -17.39 -16.72
C GLY A 522 -30.11 -18.73 -17.00
N THR A 523 -30.78 -18.81 -18.14
CA THR A 523 -31.49 -20.03 -18.57
C THR A 523 -31.32 -20.23 -20.07
N PHE A 524 -31.29 -21.48 -20.54
CA PHE A 524 -31.40 -21.81 -21.96
C PHE A 524 -32.38 -22.96 -22.17
N THR A 525 -32.99 -23.06 -23.35
CA THR A 525 -34.07 -24.00 -23.65
C THR A 525 -33.71 -24.96 -24.78
N ILE A 526 -33.80 -26.27 -24.50
CA ILE A 526 -33.63 -27.32 -25.50
C ILE A 526 -34.98 -27.68 -26.13
N THR A 527 -35.06 -27.60 -27.46
CA THR A 527 -36.26 -27.97 -28.24
C THR A 527 -36.01 -29.23 -29.08
N ASN A 528 -37.08 -29.97 -29.35
CA ASN A 528 -37.07 -31.15 -30.23
C ASN A 528 -36.92 -30.81 -31.71
#